data_AF-A0A3E4YL69-F1
#
_entry.id   AF-A0A3E4YL69-F1
#
_cell.length_a   1.000
_cell.length_b   1.000
_cell.length_c   1.000
_cell.angle_alpha   90.00
_cell.angle_beta   90.00
_cell.angle_gamma   90.00
#
_symmetry.space_group_name_H-M   'P 1'
#
loop_
_entity.id
_entity.type
_entity.pdbx_description
1 polymer ?
#
loop_
_entity_poly.entity_id
_entity_poly.type
_entity_poly.pdbx_seq_one_letter_code
_entity_poly.pdbx_strand_id
1 'polypeptide(L)' 'MDLNWIKCEEGHMPEDDERYKDKKVINVLVTTNRGMVTKVQRQQYDGTWFWGRINGGMRAWMPLPEPYREK' A
#
# COMPACT_ATOMS: atom_id res chain seq x y z
N MET A 1 -16.02 11.76 1.49
CA MET A 1 -14.79 11.76 0.68
C MET A 1 -14.68 10.38 0.09
N ASP A 2 -14.88 10.24 -1.21
CA ASP A 2 -14.58 8.97 -1.89
C ASP A 2 -13.08 8.74 -1.81
N LEU A 3 -12.67 7.81 -0.95
CA LEU A 3 -11.29 7.38 -0.88
C LEU A 3 -11.06 6.56 -2.15
N ASN A 4 -10.34 7.14 -3.12
CA ASN A 4 -10.04 6.50 -4.39
C ASN A 4 -9.05 5.34 -4.18
N TRP A 5 -9.58 4.19 -3.77
CA TRP A 5 -8.85 2.94 -3.72
C TRP A 5 -8.38 2.55 -5.12
N ILE A 6 -7.09 2.25 -5.24
CA ILE A 6 -6.47 1.79 -6.48
C ILE A 6 -6.44 0.27 -6.45
N LYS A 7 -6.99 -0.36 -7.48
CA LYS A 7 -7.02 -1.82 -7.59
C LYS A 7 -5.59 -2.36 -7.74
N CYS A 8 -5.28 -3.45 -7.03
CA CYS A 8 -4.05 -4.20 -7.26
C CYS A 8 -4.24 -5.04 -8.53
N GLU A 9 -3.77 -4.55 -9.67
CA GLU A 9 -3.69 -5.34 -10.90
C GLU A 9 -2.39 -6.14 -10.95
N GLU A 10 -2.39 -7.24 -11.69
CA GLU A 10 -1.19 -8.07 -11.83
C GLU A 10 -0.08 -7.26 -12.50
N GLY A 11 1.01 -7.01 -11.77
CA GLY A 11 2.11 -6.15 -12.22
C GLY A 11 1.95 -4.65 -11.95
N HIS A 12 0.89 -4.20 -11.26
CA HIS A 12 0.71 -2.81 -10.85
C HIS A 12 0.60 -2.70 -9.32
N MET A 13 1.75 -2.47 -8.69
CA MET A 13 1.94 -2.35 -7.24
C MET A 13 2.09 -0.87 -6.85
N PRO A 14 2.03 -0.51 -5.55
CA PRO A 14 2.14 0.88 -5.14
C PRO A 14 3.42 1.59 -5.59
N GLU A 15 4.53 0.89 -5.80
CA GLU A 15 5.77 1.48 -6.32
C GLU A 15 5.71 1.90 -7.80
N ASP A 16 4.76 1.37 -8.56
CA ASP A 16 4.57 1.70 -9.98
C ASP A 16 3.77 3.00 -10.15
N ASP A 17 3.19 3.52 -9.07
CA ASP A 17 2.49 4.80 -9.06
C ASP A 17 3.49 5.96 -8.97
N GLU A 18 3.35 6.94 -9.88
CA GLU A 18 4.24 8.10 -10.01
C GLU A 18 4.46 8.87 -8.69
N ARG A 19 3.50 8.84 -7.74
CA ARG A 19 3.65 9.48 -6.43
C ARG A 19 4.76 8.86 -5.58
N TYR A 20 5.18 7.64 -5.90
CA TYR A 20 6.21 6.90 -5.18
C TYR A 20 7.47 6.63 -5.97
N LYS A 21 7.59 7.22 -7.17
CA LYS A 21 8.82 7.20 -7.95
C LYS A 21 10.01 7.61 -7.08
N ASP A 22 11.08 6.81 -7.16
CA ASP A 22 12.33 6.96 -6.40
C ASP A 22 12.20 6.86 -4.85
N LYS A 23 11.01 6.52 -4.32
CA LYS A 23 10.83 6.34 -2.87
C LYS A 23 11.19 4.92 -2.45
N LYS A 24 12.19 4.82 -1.57
CA LYS A 24 12.59 3.56 -0.92
C LYS A 24 11.56 3.10 0.13
N VAL A 25 10.96 4.05 0.84
CA VAL A 25 9.96 3.78 1.88
C VAL A 25 8.59 4.21 1.39
N ILE A 26 7.72 3.22 1.16
CA ILE A 26 6.34 3.44 0.72
C ILE A 26 5.41 2.86 1.78
N ASN A 27 4.59 3.73 2.37
CA ASN A 27 3.54 3.34 3.31
C ASN A 27 2.18 3.55 2.66
N VAL A 28 1.33 2.52 2.70
CA VAL A 28 0.00 2.53 2.11
C VAL A 28 -0.99 1.83 3.03
N LEU A 29 -2.28 2.15 2.89
CA LEU A 29 -3.34 1.28 3.37
C LEU A 29 -3.68 0.28 2.26
N VAL A 30 -3.97 -0.95 2.65
CA VAL A 30 -4.37 -2.01 1.72
C VAL A 30 -5.64 -2.65 2.22
N THR A 31 -6.50 -3.05 1.29
CA THR A 31 -7.58 -3.97 1.59
C THR A 31 -7.17 -5.38 1.18
N THR A 32 -7.28 -6.33 2.09
CA THR A 32 -6.93 -7.73 1.83
C THR A 32 -8.07 -8.48 1.15
N ASN A 33 -7.79 -9.67 0.62
CA ASN A 33 -8.79 -10.59 0.09
C ASN A 33 -9.84 -11.03 1.14
N ARG A 34 -9.56 -10.81 2.44
CA ARG A 34 -10.49 -11.05 3.55
C ARG A 34 -11.31 -9.82 3.94
N GLY A 35 -11.21 -8.73 3.17
CA GLY A 35 -11.95 -7.49 3.43
C GLY A 35 -11.41 -6.65 4.60
N MET A 36 -10.24 -6.98 5.15
CA MET A 36 -9.60 -6.19 6.20
C MET A 36 -8.80 -5.05 5.60
N VAL A 37 -8.88 -3.86 6.21
CA VAL A 37 -7.99 -2.73 5.90
C VAL A 37 -6.84 -2.70 6.88
N THR A 38 -5.60 -2.65 6.38
CA THR A 38 -4.40 -2.57 7.22
C THR A 38 -3.33 -1.69 6.58
N LYS A 39 -2.45 -1.12 7.41
CA LYS A 39 -1.27 -0.39 6.94
C LYS A 39 -0.17 -1.39 6.62
N VAL A 40 0.45 -1.22 5.46
CA VAL A 40 1.66 -1.96 5.08
C VAL A 40 2.75 -1.02 4.62
N GLN A 41 3.97 -1.53 4.68
CA GLN A 41 5.17 -0.86 4.18
C GLN A 41 5.92 -1.82 3.27
N ARG A 42 6.53 -1.27 2.22
CA ARG A 42 7.50 -2.00 1.39
C ARG A 42 8.75 -2.29 2.21
N GLN A 43 9.13 -3.55 2.32
CA GLN A 43 10.27 -4.00 3.13
C GLN A 43 11.39 -4.51 2.23
N GLN A 44 12.63 -4.39 2.69
CA GLN A 44 13.79 -4.98 2.04
C GLN A 44 14.26 -6.19 2.85
N TYR A 45 14.46 -7.32 2.18
CA TYR A 45 15.02 -8.53 2.76
C TYR A 45 15.97 -9.13 1.75
N ASP A 46 17.20 -9.38 2.19
CA ASP A 46 18.27 -9.93 1.36
C ASP A 46 18.46 -9.18 0.02
N GLY A 47 18.54 -7.84 0.11
CA GLY A 47 18.68 -6.95 -1.05
C GLY A 47 17.41 -6.78 -1.91
N THR A 48 16.40 -7.63 -1.72
CA THR A 48 15.17 -7.65 -2.52
C THR A 48 14.03 -6.91 -1.81
N TRP A 49 13.28 -6.11 -2.56
CA TRP A 49 12.11 -5.41 -2.04
C TRP A 49 10.85 -6.25 -2.19
N PHE A 50 10.05 -6.33 -1.14
CA PHE A 50 8.80 -7.08 -1.12
C PHE A 50 7.72 -6.34 -0.31
N TRP A 51 6.47 -6.64 -0.64
CA TRP A 51 5.31 -6.19 0.14
C TRP A 51 4.95 -7.24 1.19
N GLY A 52 4.87 -6.82 2.45
CA GLY A 52 4.42 -7.69 3.54
C GLY A 52 2.95 -8.09 3.33
N ARG A 53 2.70 -9.38 3.04
CA ARG A 53 1.37 -9.94 2.81
C ARG A 53 0.76 -10.46 4.11
N ILE A 54 0.30 -9.58 4.99
CA ILE A 54 -0.41 -10.01 6.20
C ILE A 54 -1.86 -10.36 5.83
N ASN A 55 -2.32 -11.56 6.23
CA ASN A 55 -3.71 -12.02 6.09
C ASN A 55 -4.28 -12.17 4.67
N GLY A 56 -3.43 -12.51 3.69
CA GLY A 56 -3.84 -12.87 2.32
C GLY A 56 -3.31 -11.91 1.26
N GLY A 57 -3.79 -12.07 0.02
CA GLY A 57 -3.46 -11.16 -1.09
C GLY A 57 -4.06 -9.76 -0.90
N MET A 58 -3.45 -8.77 -1.54
CA MET A 58 -3.95 -7.40 -1.60
C MET A 58 -4.88 -7.25 -2.80
N ARG A 59 -6.07 -6.66 -2.61
CA ARG A 59 -7.04 -6.41 -3.70
C ARG A 59 -7.03 -4.97 -4.19
N ALA A 60 -6.72 -4.05 -3.28
CA ALA A 60 -6.66 -2.62 -3.53
C ALA A 60 -5.80 -1.94 -2.48
N TRP A 61 -5.28 -0.76 -2.81
CA TRP A 61 -4.42 0.04 -1.97
C TRP A 61 -4.75 1.53 -2.10
N MET A 62 -4.29 2.33 -1.15
CA MET A 62 -4.31 3.79 -1.25
C MET A 62 -3.14 4.40 -0.45
N PRO A 63 -2.72 5.64 -0.78
CA PRO A 63 -1.79 6.37 0.08
C PRO A 63 -2.29 6.46 1.52
N LEU A 64 -1.35 6.58 2.47
CA LEU A 64 -1.74 6.95 3.82
C LEU A 64 -2.48 8.30 3.80
N PRO A 65 -3.66 8.39 4.42
CA PRO A 65 -4.31 9.67 4.64
C PRO A 65 -3.42 10.60 5.47
N GLU A 66 -3.67 11.91 5.36
CA GLU A 66 -3.07 12.89 6.26
C GLU A 66 -3.30 12.47 7.72
N PRO A 67 -2.28 12.60 8.61
CA PRO A 67 -2.46 12.31 10.02
C PRO A 67 -3.65 13.08 10.59
N TYR A 68 -4.41 12.43 11.47
CA TYR A 68 -5.45 13.12 12.22
C TYR A 68 -4.82 14.29 12.99
N ARG A 69 -5.38 15.48 12.81
CA ARG A 69 -5.01 16.67 13.58
C ARG A 69 -6.17 16.96 14.51
N GLU A 70 -5.93 16.85 15.82
CA GLU A 70 -6.86 17.40 16.81
C GLU A 70 -7.01 18.90 16.55
N LYS A 71 -8.26 19.37 16.55
CA LYS A 71 -8.58 20.79 16.39
C LYS A 71 -8.42 21.53 17.71
#